data_AF-A0A257KHR7-F1
#
_entry.id   AF-A0A257KHR7-F1
#
_cell.length_a   1.000
_cell.length_b   1.000
_cell.length_c   1.000
_cell.angle_alpha   90.00
_cell.angle_beta   90.00
_cell.angle_gamma   90.00
#
_symmetry.space_group_name_H-M   'P 1'
#
loop_
_entity.id
_entity.type
_entity.pdbx_description
1 polymer ?
#
loop_
_entity_poly.entity_id
_entity_poly.type
_entity_poly.pdbx_seq_one_letter_code
_entity_poly.pdbx_strand_id
1 'polypeptide(L)' 'MAKLKLGPIVDDKPVKVSVELPASLHRDLVAYAEILAREAGQSPADPVRLIIPMLERFIATDRGFVAARRSKGSPRSPG' A
#
# COMPACT_ATOMS: atom_id res chain seq x y z
N MET A 1 -27.73 30.77 -4.52
CA MET A 1 -27.68 29.29 -4.47
C MET A 1 -26.35 28.89 -3.86
N ALA A 2 -26.34 28.13 -2.77
CA ALA A 2 -25.11 27.74 -2.08
C ALA A 2 -24.37 26.67 -2.90
N LYS A 3 -23.14 26.98 -3.33
CA LYS A 3 -22.27 26.04 -4.03
C LYS A 3 -21.73 25.04 -3.00
N LEU A 4 -22.07 23.75 -3.14
CA LEU A 4 -21.55 22.70 -2.28
C LEU A 4 -20.02 22.66 -2.40
N LYS A 5 -19.34 22.58 -1.24
CA LYS A 5 -17.87 22.59 -1.14
C LYS A 5 -17.22 21.24 -1.45
N LEU A 6 -18.01 20.19 -1.66
CA LEU A 6 -17.48 18.90 -2.10
C LEU A 6 -17.27 18.92 -3.61
N GLY A 7 -16.01 18.77 -4.03
CA GLY A 7 -15.68 18.39 -5.40
C GLY A 7 -16.11 16.95 -5.70
N PRO A 8 -15.90 16.46 -6.94
CA PRO A 8 -16.20 15.09 -7.31
C PRO A 8 -15.53 14.11 -6.34
N ILE A 9 -16.30 13.15 -5.84
CA ILE A 9 -15.75 12.04 -5.05
C ILE A 9 -14.87 11.23 -5.99
N VAL A 10 -13.59 11.11 -5.65
CA VAL A 10 -12.66 10.26 -6.41
C VAL A 10 -13.18 8.83 -6.35
N ASP A 11 -13.46 8.26 -7.52
CA ASP A 11 -13.90 6.88 -7.67
C ASP A 11 -12.70 5.96 -7.44
N ASP A 12 -12.41 5.67 -6.17
CA ASP A 12 -11.29 4.85 -5.74
C ASP A 12 -11.62 3.36 -5.93
N LYS A 13 -11.76 2.95 -7.19
CA LYS A 13 -12.15 1.58 -7.54
C LYS A 13 -10.99 0.62 -7.22
N PRO A 14 -11.22 -0.40 -6.38
CA PRO A 14 -10.19 -1.39 -6.08
C PRO A 14 -9.83 -2.16 -7.36
N VAL A 15 -8.54 -2.27 -7.64
CA VAL A 15 -8.00 -3.08 -8.73
C VAL A 15 -7.69 -4.48 -8.19
N LYS A 16 -8.27 -5.52 -8.80
CA LYS A 16 -7.93 -6.91 -8.46
C LYS A 16 -6.65 -7.31 -9.18
N VAL A 17 -5.70 -7.86 -8.43
CA VAL A 17 -4.44 -8.38 -8.94
C VAL A 17 -4.29 -9.83 -8.47
N SER A 18 -3.98 -10.75 -9.38
CA SER A 18 -3.58 -12.11 -9.07
C SER A 18 -2.05 -12.18 -9.03
N VAL A 19 -1.48 -12.75 -7.96
CA VAL A 19 -0.04 -12.87 -7.77
C VAL A 19 0.33 -14.32 -7.49
N GLU A 20 1.43 -14.77 -8.06
CA GLU A 20 2.07 -16.04 -7.71
C GLU A 20 3.29 -15.74 -6.83
N LEU A 21 3.40 -16.45 -5.71
CA LEU A 21 4.50 -16.26 -4.76
C LEU A 21 5.39 -17.51 -4.74
N PRO A 22 6.72 -17.35 -4.67
CA PRO A 22 7.59 -18.45 -4.31
C PRO A 22 7.14 -19.10 -3.00
N ALA A 23 7.16 -20.43 -2.93
CA ALA A 23 6.72 -21.16 -1.73
C ALA A 23 7.48 -20.76 -0.46
N SER A 24 8.77 -20.39 -0.59
CA SER A 24 9.56 -19.85 0.52
C SER A 24 8.98 -18.55 1.05
N LEU A 25 8.66 -17.60 0.17
CA LEU A 25 8.10 -16.31 0.56
C LEU A 25 6.73 -16.46 1.24
N HIS A 26 5.88 -17.38 0.76
CA HIS A 26 4.62 -17.66 1.45
C HIS A 26 4.85 -18.18 2.87
N ARG A 27 5.80 -19.10 3.07
CA ARG A 27 6.16 -19.59 4.42
C ARG A 27 6.67 -18.48 5.32
N ASP A 28 7.48 -17.57 4.79
CA ASP A 28 7.98 -16.43 5.55
C ASP A 28 6.85 -15.47 5.96
N LEU A 29 5.86 -15.24 5.07
CA LEU A 29 4.68 -14.44 5.40
C LEU A 29 3.81 -15.09 6.49
N VAL A 30 3.68 -16.43 6.49
CA VAL A 30 3.00 -17.17 7.58
C VAL A 30 3.71 -16.95 8.90
N ALA A 31 5.03 -17.16 8.95
CA ALA A 31 5.80 -16.95 10.16
C ALA A 31 5.72 -15.49 10.66
N TYR A 32 5.75 -14.52 9.73
CA TYR A 32 5.60 -13.11 10.07
C TYR A 32 4.23 -12.80 10.68
N ALA A 33 3.15 -13.34 10.10
CA ALA A 33 1.79 -13.16 10.61
C ALA A 33 1.63 -13.73 12.04
N GLU A 34 2.26 -14.88 12.30
CA GLU A 34 2.26 -15.50 13.63
C GLU A 34 3.01 -14.65 14.67
N ILE A 35 4.19 -14.14 14.33
CA ILE A 35 4.99 -13.30 15.23
C ILE A 35 4.22 -12.00 15.54
N LEU A 36 3.72 -11.32 14.50
CA LEU A 36 2.97 -10.07 14.66
C LEU A 36 1.73 -10.25 15.54
N ALA A 37 1.00 -11.35 15.36
CA ALA A 37 -0.19 -11.63 16.15
C ALA A 37 0.14 -11.94 17.62
N ARG A 38 1.24 -12.68 17.88
CA ARG A 38 1.73 -12.90 19.24
C ARG A 38 2.08 -11.60 19.94
N GLU A 39 2.77 -10.68 19.26
CA GLU A 39 3.10 -9.35 19.80
C GLU A 39 1.85 -8.51 20.08
N ALA A 40 0.83 -8.60 19.23
CA ALA A 40 -0.43 -7.89 19.40
C ALA A 40 -1.41 -8.55 20.39
N GLY A 41 -1.12 -9.77 20.86
CA GLY A 41 -2.06 -10.57 21.65
C GLY A 41 -3.31 -10.99 20.87
N GLN A 42 -3.18 -11.15 19.55
CA GLN A 42 -4.27 -11.45 18.61
C GLN A 42 -4.05 -12.81 17.92
N SER A 43 -5.02 -13.24 17.14
CA SER A 43 -4.87 -14.40 16.26
C SER A 43 -4.11 -14.01 14.98
N PRO A 44 -3.30 -14.90 14.39
CA PRO A 44 -2.62 -14.65 13.11
C PRO A 44 -3.60 -14.27 12.01
N ALA A 45 -3.30 -13.19 11.30
CA ALA A 45 -4.03 -12.83 10.09
C ALA A 45 -3.69 -13.81 8.95
N ASP A 46 -4.56 -13.88 7.94
CA ASP A 46 -4.21 -14.51 6.67
C ASP A 46 -2.93 -13.83 6.12
N PRO A 47 -1.85 -14.60 5.85
CA PRO A 47 -0.57 -14.07 5.37
C PRO A 47 -0.70 -13.19 4.13
N VAL A 48 -1.67 -13.48 3.24
CA VAL A 48 -1.91 -12.69 2.02
C VAL A 48 -2.38 -11.28 2.35
N ARG A 49 -3.07 -11.08 3.48
CA ARG A 49 -3.55 -9.75 3.92
C ARG A 49 -2.42 -8.85 4.38
N LEU A 50 -1.22 -9.37 4.62
CA LEU A 50 -0.03 -8.57 4.93
C LEU A 50 0.54 -7.88 3.69
N ILE A 51 0.31 -8.41 2.49
CA ILE A 51 0.94 -7.93 1.26
C ILE A 51 0.57 -6.47 1.00
N ILE A 52 -0.70 -6.11 1.15
CA ILE A 52 -1.18 -4.74 0.90
C ILE A 52 -0.50 -3.72 1.84
N PRO A 53 -0.62 -3.81 3.18
CA PRO A 53 0.00 -2.83 4.07
C PRO A 53 1.53 -2.84 3.99
N MET A 54 2.17 -3.98 3.69
CA MET A 54 3.61 -4.02 3.45
C MET A 54 4.00 -3.24 2.19
N LEU A 55 3.28 -3.40 1.08
CA LEU A 55 3.54 -2.65 -0.16
C LEU A 55 3.27 -1.16 0.00
N GLU A 56 2.18 -0.78 0.68
CA GLU A 56 1.88 0.61 1.00
C GLU A 56 3.02 1.24 1.81
N ARG A 57 3.48 0.53 2.86
CA ARG A 57 4.59 0.99 3.69
C ARG A 57 5.89 1.10 2.91
N PHE A 58 6.19 0.12 2.06
CA PHE A 58 7.38 0.13 1.21
C PHE A 58 7.37 1.35 0.27
N ILE A 59 6.30 1.54 -0.49
CA ILE A 59 6.15 2.66 -1.44
C ILE A 59 6.21 4.02 -0.72
N ALA A 60 5.58 4.14 0.44
CA ALA A 60 5.55 5.39 1.20
C ALA A 60 6.92 5.78 1.76
N THR A 61 7.76 4.79 2.08
CA THR A 61 9.04 5.01 2.78
C THR A 61 10.26 4.93 1.87
N ASP A 62 10.14 4.39 0.66
CA ASP A 62 11.22 4.36 -0.33
C ASP A 62 11.57 5.78 -0.79
N ARG A 63 12.68 6.31 -0.26
CA ARG A 63 13.16 7.67 -0.57
C ARG A 63 13.53 7.83 -2.04
N GLY A 64 14.07 6.80 -2.68
CA GLY A 64 14.44 6.82 -4.09
C GLY A 64 13.20 6.94 -4.96
N PHE A 65 12.18 6.13 -4.67
CA PHE A 65 10.88 6.24 -5.31
C PHE A 65 10.21 7.61 -5.08
N VAL A 66 10.18 8.09 -3.83
CA VAL A 66 9.58 9.38 -3.48
C VAL A 66 10.27 10.54 -4.20
N ALA A 67 11.61 10.55 -4.25
CA ALA A 67 12.38 11.56 -4.97
C ALA A 67 12.09 11.55 -6.48
N ALA A 68 12.09 10.36 -7.10
CA ALA A 68 11.79 10.20 -8.52
C ALA A 68 10.34 10.57 -8.88
N ARG A 69 9.37 10.32 -7.99
CA ARG A 69 7.97 10.72 -8.19
C ARG A 69 7.80 12.24 -8.16
N ARG A 70 8.52 12.92 -7.25
CA ARG A 70 8.49 14.39 -7.15
C ARG A 70 9.11 15.07 -8.36
N SER A 71 10.23 14.55 -8.89
CA SER A 71 10.87 15.12 -10.07
C SER A 71 10.03 14.99 -11.34
N LYS A 72 9.23 13.92 -11.47
CA LYS A 72 8.26 13.73 -12.56
C LYS A 72 6.96 14.53 -12.40
N GLY A 73 6.67 15.01 -11.19
CA GLY A 73 5.41 15.67 -10.82
C GLY A 73 5.43 17.20 -10.86
N SER A 74 6.52 17.85 -11.29
CA SER A 74 6.51 19.29 -11.55
C SER A 74 6.21 19.51 -13.03
N PRO A 75 4.96 19.87 -13.42
CA PRO A 75 4.83 20.75 -14.55
C PRO A 75 5.51 22.04 -14.10
N ARG A 76 6.71 22.31 -14.61
CA ARG A 76 7.19 23.68 -14.69
C ARG A 76 6.10 24.42 -15.47
N SER A 77 5.21 25.13 -14.80
CA SER A 77 4.44 26.19 -15.44
C SER A 77 5.46 27.24 -15.91
N PRO A 78 5.56 27.54 -17.20
CA PRO A 78 6.10 28.81 -17.64
C PRO A 78 4.99 29.84 -17.46
N GLY A 79 5.20 30.81 -16.57
CA GLY A 79 4.27 31.91 -16.33
C GLY A 79 4.82 32.85 -15.29
#